data_AF-A0A920R8K0-F1
#
_entry.id   AF-A0A920R8K0-F1
#
_cell.length_a   1.000
_cell.length_b   1.000
_cell.length_c   1.000
_cell.angle_alpha   90.00
_cell.angle_beta   90.00
_cell.angle_gamma   90.00
#
_symmetry.space_group_name_H-M   'P 1'
#
loop_
_entity.id
_entity.type
_entity.pdbx_description
1 polymer ?
#
loop_
_entity_poly.entity_id
_entity_poly.type
_entity_poly.pdbx_seq_one_letter_code
_entity_poly.pdbx_strand_id
1 'polypeptide(L)'
;MHDSYSPPNFSPQELSITLKDLRSRLQSIPVFKVETMSDKQSIEALKFRAEQRGMELNDATAEFIYRRSNRSIDQLMELLNKLDQVSLVKKRRLTIPLVKETMNW
;
A
#
# COMPACT_ATOMS: atom_id res chain seq x y z
N MET A 1 12.58 -11.61 -4.76
CA MET A 1 11.34 -12.17 -5.31
C MET A 1 10.26 -11.97 -4.26
N HIS A 2 9.57 -10.82 -4.30
CA HIS A 2 8.31 -10.67 -3.58
C HIS A 2 7.24 -11.12 -4.57
N ASP A 3 6.91 -12.41 -4.54
CA ASP A 3 5.71 -12.88 -5.21
C ASP A 3 4.53 -12.15 -4.58
N SER A 4 3.74 -11.50 -5.43
CA SER A 4 2.44 -10.93 -5.09
C SER A 4 1.47 -12.07 -4.76
N TYR A 5 1.69 -12.75 -3.64
CA TYR A 5 0.76 -13.76 -3.14
C TYR A 5 -0.51 -13.03 -2.69
N SER A 6 -1.47 -12.94 -3.61
CA SER A 6 -2.84 -12.59 -3.29
C SER A 6 -3.52 -13.89 -2.89
N PRO A 7 -3.72 -14.18 -1.59
CA PRO A 7 -4.45 -15.37 -1.20
C PRO A 7 -5.83 -15.33 -1.86
N PRO A 8 -6.39 -16.49 -2.24
CA PRO A 8 -7.74 -16.53 -2.77
C PRO A 8 -8.70 -15.86 -1.79
N ASN A 9 -9.41 -14.85 -2.27
CA ASN A 9 -10.41 -14.10 -1.51
C ASN A 9 -11.68 -14.93 -1.35
N PHE A 10 -11.68 -15.82 -0.36
CA PHE A 10 -12.88 -16.58 0.02
C PHE A 10 -13.73 -15.79 1.01
N SER A 11 -15.03 -15.75 0.78
CA SER A 11 -15.98 -15.35 1.81
C SER A 11 -15.88 -16.32 2.99
N PRO A 12 -16.04 -15.85 4.25
CA PRO A 12 -16.15 -16.75 5.40
C PRO A 12 -17.22 -17.84 5.25
N GLN A 13 -18.21 -17.61 4.38
CA GLN A 13 -19.27 -18.57 4.06
C GLN A 13 -18.82 -19.72 3.15
N GLU A 14 -17.73 -19.53 2.39
CA GLU A 14 -17.15 -20.53 1.48
C GLU A 14 -16.14 -21.44 2.19
N LEU A 15 -15.79 -21.12 3.45
CA LEU A 15 -14.91 -21.93 4.25
C LEU A 15 -15.59 -23.26 4.62
N SER A 16 -14.88 -24.37 4.41
CA SER A 16 -15.35 -25.72 4.72
C SER A 16 -15.29 -26.03 6.22
N ILE A 17 -16.03 -25.26 7.03
CA ILE A 17 -16.06 -25.38 8.50
C ILE A 17 -17.06 -26.46 8.90
N THR A 18 -16.60 -27.45 9.66
CA THR A 18 -17.39 -28.60 10.13
C THR A 18 -18.13 -28.32 11.44
N LEU A 19 -17.62 -27.42 12.28
CA LEU A 19 -18.23 -27.03 13.54
C LEU A 19 -19.48 -26.16 13.30
N LYS A 20 -20.67 -26.72 13.61
CA LYS A 20 -21.96 -26.12 13.27
C LYS A 20 -22.20 -24.74 13.89
N ASP A 21 -21.86 -24.56 15.18
CA ASP A 21 -22.04 -23.26 15.86
C ASP A 21 -21.20 -22.16 15.20
N LEU A 22 -19.93 -22.44 14.91
CA LEU A 22 -19.03 -21.51 14.23
C LEU A 22 -19.53 -21.17 12.81
N ARG A 23 -19.97 -22.17 12.05
CA ARG A 23 -20.54 -21.96 10.71
C ARG A 23 -21.76 -21.03 10.79
N SER A 24 -22.68 -21.30 11.72
CA SER A 24 -23.88 -20.48 11.88
C SER A 24 -23.53 -19.04 12.26
N ARG A 25 -22.54 -18.82 13.14
CA ARG A 25 -22.07 -17.48 13.49
C ARG A 25 -21.51 -16.73 12.29
N LEU A 26 -20.62 -17.35 11.51
CA LEU A 26 -20.03 -16.72 10.32
C LEU A 26 -21.05 -16.42 9.23
N GLN A 27 -22.13 -17.19 9.14
CA GLN A 27 -23.24 -16.92 8.23
C GLN A 27 -24.16 -15.79 8.71
N SER A 28 -24.20 -15.52 10.02
CA SER A 28 -25.10 -14.51 10.62
C SER A 28 -24.55 -13.09 10.63
N ILE A 29 -23.26 -12.90 10.33
CA ILE A 29 -22.57 -11.61 10.40
C ILE A 29 -22.49 -10.98 9.00
N PRO A 30 -22.66 -9.66 8.85
CA PRO A 30 -22.41 -8.96 7.60
C PRO A 30 -20.98 -9.15 7.09
N VAL A 31 -20.82 -9.57 5.84
CA VAL A 31 -19.51 -9.75 5.19
C VAL A 31 -19.29 -8.61 4.19
N PHE A 32 -18.17 -7.92 4.34
CA PHE A 32 -17.72 -6.90 3.41
C PHE A 32 -16.41 -7.33 2.78
N LYS A 33 -16.33 -7.27 1.45
CA LYS A 33 -15.10 -7.51 0.71
C LYS A 33 -14.29 -6.22 0.64
N VAL A 34 -13.01 -6.28 0.99
CA VAL A 34 -12.08 -5.19 0.76
C VAL A 34 -11.67 -5.24 -0.71
N GLU A 35 -12.09 -4.23 -1.47
CA GLU A 35 -11.71 -4.12 -2.88
C GLU A 35 -10.27 -3.63 -3.02
N THR A 36 -9.59 -4.09 -4.08
CA THR A 36 -8.24 -3.64 -4.41
C THR A 36 -8.27 -2.20 -4.91
N MET A 37 -7.23 -1.44 -4.59
CA MET A 37 -7.09 -0.07 -5.11
C MET A 37 -6.75 -0.08 -6.60
N SER A 38 -7.38 0.82 -7.36
CA SER A 38 -6.92 1.19 -8.70
C SER A 38 -5.57 1.90 -8.67
N ASP A 39 -4.85 1.95 -9.80
CA ASP A 39 -3.59 2.68 -9.92
C ASP A 39 -3.71 4.13 -9.41
N LYS A 40 -4.81 4.81 -9.76
CA LYS A 40 -5.08 6.19 -9.33
C LYS A 40 -5.27 6.28 -7.83
N GLN A 41 -6.03 5.36 -7.24
CA GLN A 41 -6.23 5.33 -5.79
C GLN A 41 -4.93 5.02 -5.05
N SER A 42 -4.06 4.19 -5.60
CA SER A 42 -2.73 3.90 -5.03
C SER A 42 -1.82 5.14 -5.04
N ILE A 43 -1.83 5.92 -6.12
CA ILE A 43 -1.08 7.19 -6.21
C ILE A 43 -1.62 8.22 -5.21
N GLU A 44 -2.93 8.36 -5.10
CA GLU A 44 -3.55 9.27 -4.13
C GLU A 44 -3.29 8.82 -2.69
N ALA A 45 -3.34 7.51 -2.40
CA ALA A 45 -2.99 6.97 -1.10
C ALA A 45 -1.51 7.22 -0.76
N LEU A 46 -0.60 7.10 -1.74
CA LEU A 46 0.82 7.43 -1.60
C LEU A 46 1.01 8.90 -1.23
N LYS A 47 0.36 9.83 -1.96
CA LYS A 47 0.42 11.27 -1.67
C LYS A 47 -0.16 11.61 -0.30
N PHE A 48 -1.34 11.09 0.01
CA PHE A 48 -1.98 11.27 1.32
C PHE A 48 -1.06 10.80 2.45
N ARG A 49 -0.44 9.61 2.32
CA ARG A 49 0.48 9.07 3.33
C ARG A 49 1.79 9.83 3.42
N ALA A 50 2.24 10.51 2.37
CA ALA A 50 3.39 11.40 2.42
C ALA A 50 3.03 12.69 3.20
N GLU A 51 1.87 13.28 2.91
CA GLU A 51 1.37 14.48 3.57
C GLU A 51 1.18 14.27 5.08
N GLN A 52 0.62 13.13 5.50
CA GLN A 52 0.47 12.79 6.92
C GLN A 52 1.82 12.67 7.67
N ARG A 53 2.94 12.54 6.95
CA ARG A 53 4.31 12.57 7.50
C ARG A 53 4.98 13.94 7.35
N GLY A 54 4.27 14.96 6.88
CA GLY A 54 4.82 16.29 6.60
C GLY A 54 5.68 16.36 5.33
N MET A 55 5.64 15.33 4.48
CA MET A 55 6.36 15.31 3.20
C MET A 55 5.43 15.76 2.07
N GLU A 56 5.80 16.86 1.41
CA GLU A 56 5.13 17.29 0.18
C GLU A 56 5.57 16.38 -0.99
N LEU A 57 4.59 15.73 -1.64
CA LEU A 57 4.81 14.85 -2.79
C LEU A 57 3.96 15.33 -3.97
N ASN A 58 4.60 15.88 -5.00
CA ASN A 58 3.91 16.29 -6.23
C ASN A 58 3.56 15.09 -7.13
N ASP A 59 2.62 15.31 -8.06
CA ASP A 59 2.09 14.28 -8.95
C ASP A 59 3.18 13.58 -9.77
N ALA A 60 4.10 14.34 -10.35
CA ALA A 60 5.18 13.79 -11.17
C ALA A 60 6.10 12.84 -10.37
N THR A 61 6.41 13.19 -9.12
CA THR A 61 7.24 12.34 -8.25
C THR A 61 6.45 11.15 -7.75
N ALA A 62 5.16 11.32 -7.41
CA ALA A 62 4.28 10.22 -6.99
C ALA A 62 4.13 9.17 -8.10
N GLU A 63 3.89 9.62 -9.34
CA GLU A 63 3.75 8.74 -10.49
C GLU A 63 5.07 8.04 -10.85
N PHE A 64 6.20 8.75 -10.73
CA PHE A 64 7.53 8.15 -10.87
C PHE A 64 7.76 7.01 -9.86
N ILE A 65 7.46 7.26 -8.58
CA ILE A 65 7.54 6.26 -7.50
C ILE A 65 6.62 5.07 -7.79
N TYR A 66 5.36 5.33 -8.16
CA TYR A 66 4.38 4.29 -8.41
C TYR A 66 4.81 3.34 -9.54
N ARG A 67 5.32 3.90 -10.66
CA ARG A 67 5.79 3.11 -11.81
C ARG A 67 7.01 2.25 -11.49
N ARG A 68 7.87 2.65 -10.54
CA ARG A 68 9.10 1.93 -10.16
C ARG A 68 8.95 0.97 -8.98
N SER A 69 7.86 1.06 -8.21
CA SER A 69 7.58 0.22 -7.03
C SER A 69 6.80 -1.07 -7.33
N ASN A 70 6.79 -1.51 -8.59
CA ASN A 70 6.04 -2.69 -9.05
C ASN A 70 4.53 -2.66 -8.70
N ARG A 71 3.95 -1.46 -8.53
CA ARG A 71 2.52 -1.24 -8.24
C ARG A 71 2.03 -1.94 -6.95
N SER A 72 2.92 -2.19 -5.99
CA SER A 72 2.57 -2.79 -4.70
C SER A 72 2.39 -1.70 -3.64
N ILE A 73 1.22 -1.68 -2.99
CA ILE A 73 0.94 -0.73 -1.91
C ILE A 73 1.87 -0.93 -0.71
N ASP A 74 2.22 -2.17 -0.39
CA ASP A 74 3.14 -2.50 0.71
C ASP A 74 4.53 -1.94 0.44
N GLN A 75 5.03 -2.12 -0.79
CA GLN A 75 6.30 -1.54 -1.23
C GLN A 75 6.28 -0.01 -1.19
N LEU A 76 5.16 0.63 -1.54
CA LEU A 76 4.99 2.07 -1.43
C LEU A 76 5.07 2.55 0.02
N MET A 77 4.46 1.83 0.96
CA MET A 77 4.51 2.18 2.38
C MET A 77 5.91 2.03 2.97
N GLU A 78 6.62 0.95 2.63
CA GLU A 78 8.03 0.74 3.02
C GLU A 78 8.94 1.83 2.46
N LEU A 79 8.76 2.19 1.18
CA LEU A 79 9.49 3.27 0.53
C LEU A 79 9.28 4.61 1.24
N LEU A 80 8.03 4.94 1.59
CA LEU A 80 7.75 6.19 2.31
C LEU A 80 8.44 6.22 3.67
N ASN A 81 8.50 5.10 4.40
CA ASN A 81 9.21 5.05 5.69
C ASN A 81 10.71 5.36 5.53
N LYS A 82 11.35 4.83 4.48
CA LYS A 82 12.77 5.12 4.20
C LYS A 82 12.98 6.57 3.80
N LEU A 83 12.11 7.09 2.93
CA LEU A 83 12.19 8.46 2.46
C LEU A 83 11.96 9.49 3.56
N ASP A 84 11.05 9.20 4.49
CA ASP A 84 10.78 10.04 5.65
C ASP A 84 12.06 10.27 6.48
N GLN A 85 12.74 9.17 6.86
CA GLN A 85 14.00 9.22 7.59
C GLN A 85 15.08 10.02 6.85
N VAL A 86 15.25 9.79 5.55
CA VAL A 86 16.28 10.49 4.76
C VAL A 86 15.93 11.97 4.57
N SER A 87 14.66 12.29 4.33
CA SER A 87 14.21 13.68 4.12
C SER A 87 14.38 14.51 5.38
N LEU A 88 14.14 13.94 6.56
CA LEU A 88 14.36 14.58 7.86
C LEU A 88 15.84 14.86 8.12
N VAL A 89 16.71 13.88 7.88
CA VAL A 89 18.17 14.05 8.06
C VAL A 89 18.72 15.11 7.11
N LYS A 90 18.30 15.10 5.84
CA LYS A 90 18.80 16.03 4.81
C LYS A 90 18.09 17.38 4.83
N LYS A 91 16.97 17.52 5.54
CA LYS A 91 16.07 18.70 5.52
C LYS A 91 15.71 19.13 4.10
N ARG A 92 15.38 18.16 3.23
CA ARG A 92 15.07 18.39 1.81
C ARG A 92 13.66 17.93 1.47
N ARG A 93 13.01 18.65 0.55
CA ARG A 93 11.73 18.23 -0.05
C ARG A 93 11.90 16.93 -0.83
N LEU A 94 10.81 16.18 -0.94
CA LEU A 94 10.78 14.98 -1.74
C LEU A 94 10.81 15.33 -3.23
N THR A 95 11.81 14.83 -3.94
CA THR A 95 12.00 15.08 -5.37
C THR A 95 12.50 13.81 -6.06
N ILE A 96 12.31 13.70 -7.38
CA ILE A 96 12.79 12.56 -8.17
C ILE A 96 14.29 12.26 -7.91
N PRO A 97 15.22 13.25 -7.88
CA PRO A 97 16.62 12.97 -7.58
C PRO A 97 16.84 12.33 -6.19
N LEU A 98 16.17 12.84 -5.15
CA LEU A 98 16.28 12.29 -3.79
C LEU A 98 15.74 10.86 -3.71
N VAL A 99 14.64 10.59 -4.42
CA VAL A 99 14.04 9.26 -4.49
C VAL A 99 15.00 8.29 -5.17
N LYS A 100 15.59 8.67 -6.30
CA LYS A 100 16.60 7.85 -7.01
C LYS A 100 17.81 7.55 -6.12
N GLU A 101 18.32 8.56 -5.42
CA GLU A 101 19.44 8.41 -4.50
C GLU A 101 19.10 7.46 -3.34
N THR A 102 17.90 7.55 -2.78
CA THR A 102 17.50 6.76 -1.61
C THR A 102 17.17 5.31 -1.97
N MET A 103 16.61 5.09 -3.16
CA MET A 103 16.12 3.79 -3.61
C MET A 103 17.07 3.07 -4.57
N ASN A 104 18.18 3.70 -4.95
CA ASN A 104 19.12 3.24 -5.99
C ASN A 104 18.41 2.86 -7.31
N TRP A 105 17.61 3.79 -7.84
CA TRP A 105 16.79 3.63 -9.06
C TRP A 105 17.34 4.31 -10.32
#